data_AF-A0A950FV50-F1
#
_entry.id   AF-A0A950FV50-F1
#
_cell.length_a   1.000
_cell.length_b   1.000
_cell.length_c   1.000
_cell.angle_alpha   90.00
_cell.angle_beta   90.00
_cell.angle_gamma   90.00
#
_symmetry.space_group_name_H-M   'P 1'
#
loop_
_entity.id
_entity.type
_entity.pdbx_description
1 polymer ?
#
loop_
_entity_poly.entity_id
_entity_poly.type
_entity_poly.pdbx_seq_one_letter_code
_entity_poly.pdbx_strand_id
1 'polypeptide(L)'
;MNFIEQVDKGALESRTPIAESDGFAIYAVGADTYLLVQRHQAMPWTAVQLSGDGVFRVGSLLVNAMRHLYRDVASNLSPMALEAKRRD
;
A
#
# COMPACT_ATOMS: atom_id res chain seq x y z
N MET A 1 12.19 -6.31 -8.40
CA MET A 1 11.58 -5.03 -8.00
C MET A 1 12.49 -3.92 -8.46
N ASN A 2 11.93 -2.86 -9.02
CA ASN A 2 12.70 -1.68 -9.42
C ASN A 2 11.98 -0.43 -8.90
N PHE A 3 12.74 0.57 -8.43
CA PHE A 3 12.19 1.87 -8.07
C PHE A 3 12.29 2.80 -9.28
N ILE A 4 11.23 3.56 -9.50
CA ILE A 4 11.09 4.52 -10.59
C ILE A 4 10.88 5.88 -9.95
N GLU A 5 11.90 6.73 -10.03
CA GLU A 5 11.92 8.07 -9.42
C GLU A 5 10.99 9.06 -10.12
N GLN A 6 10.72 8.82 -11.41
CA GLN A 6 9.84 9.67 -12.19
C GLN A 6 9.03 8.82 -13.16
N VAL A 7 7.72 8.83 -12.95
CA VAL A 7 6.75 8.15 -13.80
C VAL A 7 6.19 9.15 -14.81
N ASP A 8 6.08 8.74 -16.07
CA ASP A 8 5.34 9.50 -17.06
C ASP A 8 3.84 9.49 -16.70
N LYS A 9 3.41 10.59 -16.10
CA LYS A 9 2.04 10.80 -15.65
C LYS A 9 1.04 10.67 -16.80
N GLY A 10 1.33 11.22 -17.98
CA GLY A 10 0.41 11.17 -19.13
C GLY A 10 0.18 9.75 -19.63
N ALA A 11 1.22 8.92 -19.61
CA ALA A 11 1.15 7.51 -20.00
C ALA A 11 0.31 6.64 -19.04
N LEU A 12 0.19 7.04 -17.77
CA LEU A 12 -0.58 6.31 -16.75
C LEU A 12 -1.96 6.89 -16.47
N GLU A 13 -2.18 8.19 -16.61
CA GLU A 13 -3.49 8.81 -16.41
C GLU A 13 -4.52 8.33 -17.45
N SER A 14 -4.05 7.96 -18.64
CA SER A 14 -4.90 7.35 -19.68
C SER A 14 -5.25 5.88 -19.41
N ARG A 15 -4.64 5.25 -18.39
CA ARG A 15 -4.90 3.86 -18.02
C ARG A 15 -5.83 3.77 -16.82
N THR A 16 -6.71 2.79 -16.83
CA THR A 16 -7.52 2.46 -15.65
C THR A 16 -6.67 1.71 -14.63
N PRO A 17 -6.55 2.19 -13.39
CA PRO A 17 -5.89 1.44 -12.32
C PRO A 17 -6.71 0.21 -11.94
N ILE A 18 -6.04 -0.86 -11.54
CA ILE A 18 -6.70 -2.09 -11.05
C ILE A 18 -7.11 -1.97 -9.57
N ALA A 19 -6.46 -1.04 -8.85
CA ALA A 19 -6.77 -0.66 -7.48
C ALA A 19 -6.25 0.75 -7.23
N GLU A 20 -6.98 1.55 -6.47
CA GLU A 20 -6.57 2.91 -6.12
C GLU A 20 -7.04 3.34 -4.73
N SER A 21 -6.32 4.32 -4.19
CA SER A 21 -6.65 5.10 -3.00
C SER A 21 -6.17 6.54 -3.20
N ASP A 22 -6.45 7.42 -2.22
CA ASP A 22 -6.18 8.87 -2.31
C ASP A 22 -4.73 9.25 -2.68
N GLY A 23 -3.75 8.40 -2.38
CA GLY A 23 -2.33 8.65 -2.65
C GLY A 23 -1.61 7.54 -3.41
N PHE A 24 -2.28 6.43 -3.72
CA PHE A 24 -1.63 5.29 -4.36
C PHE A 24 -2.53 4.67 -5.42
N ALA A 25 -1.91 4.10 -6.45
CA ALA A 25 -2.63 3.26 -7.38
C ALA A 25 -1.75 2.14 -7.93
N ILE A 26 -2.39 1.04 -8.29
CA ILE A 26 -1.76 -0.08 -8.94
C ILE A 26 -2.21 -0.13 -10.39
N TYR A 27 -1.25 -0.22 -11.31
CA TYR A 27 -1.50 -0.36 -12.73
C TYR A 27 -0.91 -1.66 -13.25
N ALA A 28 -1.67 -2.40 -14.06
CA ALA A 28 -1.11 -3.46 -14.90
C ALA A 28 -0.50 -2.81 -16.16
N VAL A 29 0.80 -2.97 -16.36
CA VAL A 29 1.53 -2.36 -17.50
C VAL A 29 2.09 -3.38 -18.49
N GLY A 30 2.00 -4.67 -18.16
CA GLY A 30 2.34 -5.78 -19.03
C GLY A 30 1.65 -7.07 -18.57
N ALA A 31 2.01 -8.21 -19.17
CA ALA A 31 1.38 -9.50 -18.87
C ALA A 31 1.58 -9.96 -17.41
N ASP A 32 2.73 -9.66 -16.81
CA ASP A 32 3.05 -9.98 -15.42
C ASP A 32 3.79 -8.84 -14.72
N THR A 33 3.51 -7.60 -15.14
CA THR A 33 4.22 -6.41 -14.65
C THR A 33 3.22 -5.39 -14.12
N TYR A 34 3.46 -4.98 -12.88
CA TYR A 34 2.61 -4.05 -12.14
C TYR A 34 3.42 -2.86 -11.64
N LEU A 35 2.81 -1.69 -11.62
CA LEU A 35 3.37 -0.50 -10.98
C LEU A 35 2.52 -0.13 -9.78
N LEU A 36 3.11 -0.12 -8.58
CA LEU A 36 2.56 0.58 -7.43
C LEU A 36 3.06 2.02 -7.50
N VAL A 37 2.17 2.94 -7.83
CA VAL A 37 2.46 4.35 -8.07
C VAL A 37 2.02 5.16 -6.87
N GLN A 38 2.90 6.00 -6.36
CA GLN A 38 2.56 7.05 -5.40
C GLN A 38 2.14 8.30 -6.18
N ARG A 39 0.88 8.69 -6.02
CA ARG A 39 0.29 9.88 -6.65
C ARG A 39 0.39 11.02 -5.66
N HIS A 40 1.04 12.12 -6.06
CA HIS A 40 1.07 13.35 -5.28
C HIS A 40 0.82 14.55 -6.20
N GLN A 41 0.08 15.55 -5.73
CA GLN A 41 -0.26 16.72 -6.56
C GLN A 41 0.93 17.68 -6.73
N ALA A 42 1.81 17.78 -5.72
CA ALA A 42 2.92 18.73 -5.71
C ALA A 42 4.30 18.08 -5.91
N MET A 43 4.36 16.78 -6.23
CA MET A 43 5.62 16.06 -6.45
C MET A 43 5.49 15.14 -7.67
N PRO A 44 6.60 14.83 -8.36
CA PRO A 44 6.62 13.82 -9.40
C PRO A 44 6.03 12.50 -8.88
N TRP A 45 5.28 11.82 -9.73
CA TRP A 45 4.80 10.48 -9.41
C TRP A 45 5.99 9.54 -9.40
N THR A 46 6.10 8.76 -8.33
CA THR A 46 7.11 7.71 -8.16
C THR A 46 6.43 6.36 -8.22
N ALA A 47 7.17 5.30 -8.56
CA ALA A 47 6.60 3.96 -8.55
C ALA A 47 7.59 2.89 -8.12
N VAL A 48 7.03 1.78 -7.64
CA VAL A 48 7.73 0.51 -7.52
C VAL A 48 7.18 -0.43 -8.57
N GLN A 49 8.06 -0.92 -9.45
CA GLN A 49 7.74 -1.97 -10.40
C GLN A 49 7.85 -3.35 -9.75
N LEU A 50 6.77 -4.11 -9.89
CA LEU A 50 6.56 -5.45 -9.34
C LEU A 50 6.33 -6.43 -10.50
N SER A 51 6.88 -7.64 -10.39
CA SER A 51 6.35 -8.79 -11.12
C SER A 51 5.06 -9.29 -10.45
N GLY A 52 4.29 -10.19 -11.07
CA GLY A 52 3.12 -10.77 -10.41
C GLY A 52 3.47 -11.50 -9.13
N ASP A 53 4.53 -12.31 -9.13
CA ASP A 53 5.07 -12.92 -7.91
C ASP A 53 5.43 -11.88 -6.83
N GLY A 54 5.92 -10.72 -7.26
CA GLY A 54 6.22 -9.59 -6.37
C GLY A 54 4.97 -9.05 -5.70
N VAL A 55 3.85 -8.94 -6.43
CA VAL A 55 2.56 -8.51 -5.88
C VAL A 55 2.08 -9.48 -4.80
N PHE A 56 2.12 -10.79 -5.05
CA PHE A 56 1.73 -11.80 -4.06
C PHE A 56 2.60 -11.74 -2.79
N ARG A 57 3.92 -11.61 -2.95
CA ARG A 57 4.86 -11.52 -1.82
C ARG A 57 4.59 -10.28 -0.97
N VAL A 58 4.43 -9.11 -1.59
CA VAL A 58 4.11 -7.87 -0.86
C VAL A 58 2.75 -7.96 -0.18
N GLY A 59 1.74 -8.50 -0.87
CA GLY A 59 0.43 -8.74 -0.29
C GLY A 59 0.49 -9.60 0.97
N SER A 60 1.27 -10.68 0.97
CA SER A 60 1.49 -11.52 2.14
C SER A 60 2.15 -10.75 3.31
N LEU A 61 3.12 -9.87 3.02
CA LEU A 61 3.75 -9.02 4.05
C LEU A 61 2.73 -8.05 4.65
N LEU A 62 1.89 -7.43 3.83
CA LEU A 62 0.84 -6.51 4.27
C LEU A 62 -0.21 -7.23 5.13
N VAL A 63 -0.62 -8.44 4.76
CA VAL A 63 -1.54 -9.27 5.58
C VAL A 63 -0.95 -9.54 6.96
N ASN A 64 0.34 -9.89 7.03
CA ASN A 64 1.00 -10.11 8.31
C ASN A 64 1.08 -8.81 9.14
N ALA A 65 1.41 -7.69 8.52
CA ALA A 65 1.42 -6.38 9.18
C ALA A 65 0.01 -6.00 9.72
N MET A 66 -1.04 -6.21 8.93
CA MET A 66 -2.42 -5.96 9.36
C MET A 66 -2.83 -6.85 10.55
N ARG A 67 -2.39 -8.11 10.59
CA ARG A 67 -2.63 -8.99 11.75
C ARG A 67 -1.90 -8.52 13.01
N HIS A 68 -0.74 -7.90 12.87
CA HIS A 68 -0.05 -7.27 14.00
C HIS A 68 -0.82 -6.03 14.47
N LEU A 69 -1.16 -5.13 13.54
CA LEU A 69 -1.96 -3.94 13.84
C LEU A 69 -3.30 -4.28 14.52
N TYR A 70 -4.01 -5.30 14.03
CA TYR A 70 -5.26 -5.76 14.63
C TYR A 70 -5.07 -6.19 16.10
N ARG A 71 -4.00 -6.95 16.39
CA ARG A 71 -3.70 -7.40 17.76
C ARG A 71 -3.43 -6.22 18.69
N ASP A 72 -2.70 -5.21 18.22
CA ASP A 72 -2.37 -4.02 19.00
C ASP A 72 -3.61 -3.14 19.24
N VAL A 73 -4.49 -3.01 18.24
CA VAL A 73 -5.76 -2.28 18.41
C VAL A 73 -6.69 -3.03 19.37
N ALA A 74 -6.80 -4.35 19.22
CA ALA A 74 -7.66 -5.18 20.07
C ALA A 74 -7.18 -5.18 21.53
N SER A 75 -5.88 -5.20 21.80
CA SER A 75 -5.35 -5.13 23.17
C SER A 75 -5.68 -3.78 23.83
N ASN A 76 -5.56 -2.68 23.08
CA ASN A 76 -5.91 -1.33 23.55
C ASN A 76 -7.40 -1.13 23.84
N LEU A 77 -8.28 -1.83 23.11
CA LEU A 77 -9.72 -1.79 23.31
C LEU A 77 -10.21 -2.84 24.31
N SER A 78 -9.33 -3.71 24.82
CA SER A 78 -9.72 -4.74 25.78
C SER A 78 -10.15 -4.11 27.11
N PRO A 79 -11.17 -4.65 27.81
CA PRO A 79 -11.67 -4.12 29.07
C PRO A 79 -10.57 -3.95 30.13
N MET A 80 -9.61 -4.87 30.19
CA MET A 80 -8.48 -4.82 31.13
C MET A 80 -7.53 -3.64 30.86
N ALA A 81 -7.28 -3.30 29.59
CA ALA A 81 -6.45 -2.14 29.24
C ALA A 81 -7.16 -0.81 29.53
N LEU A 82 -8.47 -0.75 29.32
CA LEU A 82 -9.31 0.41 29.65
C LEU A 82 -9.43 0.64 31.17
N GLU A 83 -9.51 -0.43 31.96
CA GLU A 83 -9.52 -0.35 33.42
C GLU A 83 -8.17 0.08 34.01
N ALA A 84 -7.05 -0.39 33.44
CA ALA A 84 -5.72 0.06 33.84
C ALA A 84 -5.53 1.56 33.57
N LYS A 85 -5.94 2.05 32.38
CA LYS A 85 -5.83 3.46 32.00
C LYS A 85 -6.73 4.42 32.80
N ARG A 86 -7.76 3.91 33.50
CA ARG A 86 -8.62 4.72 34.39
C ARG A 86 -8.09 4.85 35.81
N ARG A 87 -7.06 4.08 36.17
CA ARG A 87 -6.45 4.06 37.51
C ARG A 87 -5.18 4.93 37.60
N ASP A 88 -4.68 5.40 36.46
CA ASP A 88 -3.61 6.40 36.33
C ASP A 88 -4.20 7.80 36.07
#